data_AF-A0A1Q6XHD0-F1
#
_entry.id   AF-A0A1Q6XHD0-F1
#
_cell.length_a   1.000
_cell.length_b   1.000
_cell.length_c   1.000
_cell.angle_alpha   90.00
_cell.angle_beta   90.00
_cell.angle_gamma   90.00
#
_symmetry.space_group_name_H-M   'P 1'
#
loop_
_entity.id
_entity.type
_entity.pdbx_description
1 polymer ?
#
loop_
_entity_poly.entity_id
_entity_poly.type
_entity_poly.pdbx_seq_one_letter_code
_entity_poly.pdbx_strand_id
1 'polypeptide(L)'
;MVCFSFLQSQIHAAGSLPQVQLNADNVGPRGIEELTSKTITRDYANAWKTMAEALDKNRPDLLDGYFTGFAKDKLAQLIAQQKQTGIRIKYDDRGHKVDALFYSPSGDAMQLRDRAQLGIEIRDGGKVIHNEQGTVQYLVLMTPGADRWLVRDLVTTPEVKP
;
A
#
# COMPACT_ATOMS: atom_id res chain seq x y z
N MET A 1 13.95 24.35 -38.52
CA MET A 1 13.95 23.08 -37.77
C MET A 1 13.92 23.43 -36.30
N VAL A 2 12.75 23.34 -35.65
CA VAL A 2 12.58 23.64 -34.22
C VAL A 2 11.92 22.41 -33.60
N CYS A 3 12.69 21.69 -32.77
CA CYS A 3 12.18 20.58 -31.97
C CYS A 3 11.33 21.14 -30.83
N PHE A 4 10.03 20.88 -30.85
CA PHE A 4 9.17 21.01 -29.67
C PHE A 4 9.21 19.69 -28.91
N SER A 5 10.06 19.62 -27.89
CA SER A 5 10.03 18.55 -26.91
C SER A 5 8.84 18.77 -25.98
N PHE A 6 7.75 18.03 -26.19
CA PHE A 6 6.66 17.95 -25.22
C PHE A 6 7.14 17.15 -24.01
N LEU A 7 7.42 17.83 -22.89
CA LEU A 7 7.42 17.20 -21.58
C LEU A 7 5.95 16.89 -21.24
N GLN A 8 5.53 15.65 -21.44
CA GLN A 8 4.28 15.15 -20.87
C GLN A 8 4.46 14.98 -19.36
N SER A 9 4.06 16.00 -18.59
CA SER A 9 3.76 15.79 -17.17
C SER A 9 2.56 14.85 -17.09
N GLN A 10 2.80 13.59 -16.76
CA GLN A 10 1.73 12.67 -16.40
C GLN A 10 1.14 13.11 -15.07
N ILE A 11 0.08 13.91 -15.13
CA ILE A 11 -0.81 14.16 -14.00
C ILE A 11 -1.50 12.82 -13.72
N HIS A 12 -0.99 12.07 -12.74
CA HIS A 12 -1.72 10.94 -12.19
C HIS A 12 -3.00 11.49 -11.54
N ALA A 13 -4.15 11.03 -12.02
CA ALA A 13 -5.44 11.45 -11.50
C ALA A 13 -5.50 11.07 -10.02
N ALA A 14 -5.53 12.07 -9.14
CA ALA A 14 -5.87 11.87 -7.74
C ALA A 14 -7.31 11.35 -7.66
N GLY A 15 -7.49 10.02 -7.59
CA GLY A 15 -8.82 9.41 -7.47
C GLY A 15 -8.92 7.93 -7.87
N SER A 16 -8.04 7.42 -8.73
CA SER A 16 -8.06 6.01 -9.14
C SER A 16 -7.42 5.09 -8.08
N LEU A 17 -7.90 3.85 -8.01
CA LEU A 17 -7.24 2.81 -7.20
C LEU A 17 -5.87 2.48 -7.79
N PRO A 18 -4.85 2.22 -6.97
CA PRO A 18 -3.56 1.75 -7.46
C PRO A 18 -3.72 0.37 -8.10
N GLN A 19 -2.93 0.11 -9.15
CA GLN A 19 -2.95 -1.19 -9.81
C GLN A 19 -2.23 -2.22 -8.93
N VAL A 20 -2.88 -3.35 -8.67
CA VAL A 20 -2.28 -4.49 -7.97
C VAL A 20 -2.22 -5.69 -8.90
N GLN A 21 -1.02 -6.22 -9.12
CA GLN A 21 -0.79 -7.44 -9.89
C GLN A 21 -0.41 -8.56 -8.94
N LEU A 22 -1.34 -9.48 -8.70
CA LEU A 22 -1.13 -10.65 -7.83
C LEU A 22 -0.58 -11.84 -8.63
N ASN A 23 0.54 -12.37 -8.17
CA ASN A 23 1.10 -13.65 -8.58
C ASN A 23 0.84 -14.68 -7.47
N ALA A 24 0.11 -15.75 -7.79
CA ALA A 24 -0.26 -16.81 -6.86
C ALA A 24 0.34 -18.17 -7.21
N ASP A 25 1.26 -18.25 -8.18
CA ASP A 25 1.73 -19.52 -8.75
C ASP A 25 2.49 -20.39 -7.74
N ASN A 26 3.13 -19.76 -6.74
CA ASN A 26 3.97 -20.43 -5.75
C ASN A 26 3.38 -20.39 -4.33
N VAL A 27 2.08 -20.09 -4.19
CA VAL A 27 1.44 -20.05 -2.88
C VAL A 27 1.26 -21.46 -2.31
N GLY A 28 1.54 -21.61 -1.02
CA GLY A 28 1.28 -22.85 -0.29
C GLY A 28 0.94 -22.60 1.18
N PRO A 29 0.49 -23.61 1.93
CA PRO A 29 0.13 -24.97 1.47
C PRO A 29 -1.21 -25.05 0.73
N ARG A 30 -2.03 -23.98 0.76
CA ARG A 30 -3.34 -23.91 0.10
C ARG A 30 -3.25 -23.01 -1.14
N GLY A 31 -3.78 -23.48 -2.27
CA GLY A 31 -3.96 -22.65 -3.46
C GLY A 31 -4.98 -21.55 -3.23
N ILE A 32 -4.84 -20.41 -3.94
CA ILE A 32 -5.79 -19.31 -3.86
C ILE A 32 -6.89 -19.52 -4.90
N GLU A 33 -8.16 -19.49 -4.47
CA GLU A 33 -9.30 -19.56 -5.38
C GLU A 33 -9.42 -18.27 -6.20
N GLU A 34 -9.98 -18.36 -7.42
CA GLU A 34 -10.09 -17.20 -8.32
C GLU A 34 -10.83 -16.02 -7.67
N LEU A 35 -11.93 -16.29 -6.94
CA LEU A 35 -12.67 -15.26 -6.24
C LEU A 35 -11.86 -14.62 -5.12
N THR A 36 -11.11 -15.43 -4.35
CA THR A 36 -10.22 -14.95 -3.29
C THR A 36 -9.13 -14.04 -3.88
N SER A 37 -8.52 -14.44 -5.00
CA SER A 37 -7.52 -13.65 -5.72
C SER A 37 -8.04 -12.28 -6.14
N LYS A 38 -9.25 -12.22 -6.71
CA LYS A 38 -9.91 -10.95 -7.09
C LYS A 38 -10.20 -10.07 -5.88
N THR A 39 -10.72 -10.66 -4.81
CA THR A 39 -11.06 -9.94 -3.57
C THR A 39 -9.83 -9.36 -2.90
N ILE A 40 -8.74 -10.13 -2.78
CA ILE A 40 -7.49 -9.66 -2.17
C ILE A 40 -6.86 -8.54 -2.99
N THR A 41 -6.81 -8.69 -4.31
CA THR A 41 -6.32 -7.64 -5.22
C THR A 41 -7.10 -6.34 -5.01
N ARG A 42 -8.43 -6.41 -4.98
CA ARG A 42 -9.31 -5.25 -4.75
C ARG A 42 -9.08 -4.64 -3.36
N ASP A 43 -9.08 -5.45 -2.32
CA ASP A 43 -9.05 -4.96 -0.94
C ASP A 43 -7.67 -4.39 -0.58
N TYR A 44 -6.60 -5.00 -1.08
CA TYR A 44 -5.25 -4.47 -0.92
C TYR A 44 -5.06 -3.12 -1.65
N ALA A 45 -5.60 -2.97 -2.87
CA ALA A 45 -5.58 -1.69 -3.57
C ALA A 45 -6.34 -0.59 -2.78
N ASN A 46 -7.47 -0.94 -2.16
CA ASN A 46 -8.20 0.00 -1.30
C ASN A 46 -7.46 0.31 0.01
N ALA A 47 -6.74 -0.65 0.59
CA ALA A 47 -5.88 -0.41 1.74
C ALA A 47 -4.83 0.67 1.42
N TRP A 48 -4.14 0.56 0.28
CA TRP A 48 -3.17 1.56 -0.14
C TRP A 48 -3.78 2.94 -0.39
N LYS A 49 -4.92 3.00 -1.11
CA LYS A 49 -5.65 4.26 -1.32
C LYS A 49 -6.04 4.92 0.01
N THR A 50 -6.65 4.17 0.92
CA THR A 50 -7.10 4.71 2.22
C THR A 50 -5.94 5.13 3.11
N MET A 51 -4.82 4.40 3.10
CA MET A 51 -3.60 4.78 3.81
C MET A 51 -3.00 6.09 3.27
N ALA A 52 -2.90 6.23 1.94
CA ALA A 52 -2.40 7.46 1.30
C ALA A 52 -3.28 8.66 1.68
N GLU A 53 -4.60 8.49 1.63
CA GLU A 53 -5.55 9.53 2.05
C GLU A 53 -5.47 9.84 3.55
N ALA A 54 -5.32 8.83 4.40
CA ALA A 54 -5.20 8.99 5.86
C ALA A 54 -3.97 9.82 6.24
N LEU A 55 -2.82 9.53 5.61
CA LEU A 55 -1.56 10.23 5.84
C LEU A 55 -1.59 11.67 5.33
N ASP A 56 -2.09 11.90 4.12
CA ASP A 56 -2.16 13.25 3.54
C ASP A 56 -3.16 14.15 4.27
N LYS A 57 -4.32 13.59 4.68
CA LYS A 57 -5.38 14.33 5.37
C LYS A 57 -5.22 14.36 6.88
N ASN A 58 -4.23 13.66 7.45
CA ASN A 58 -4.09 13.44 8.89
C ASN A 58 -5.38 12.86 9.53
N ARG A 59 -6.00 11.88 8.88
CA ARG A 59 -7.29 11.28 9.29
C ARG A 59 -7.13 9.79 9.58
N PRO A 60 -6.84 9.40 10.84
CA PRO A 60 -6.59 8.00 11.18
C PRO A 60 -7.85 7.12 11.06
N ASP A 61 -9.04 7.71 11.16
CA ASP A 61 -10.33 7.03 10.98
C ASP A 61 -10.51 6.45 9.56
N LEU A 62 -9.81 6.99 8.55
CA LEU A 62 -9.84 6.43 7.20
C LEU A 62 -9.19 5.04 7.10
N LEU A 63 -8.39 4.64 8.10
CA LEU A 63 -7.76 3.32 8.16
C LEU A 63 -8.73 2.19 8.54
N ASP A 64 -9.86 2.53 9.18
CA ASP A 64 -10.79 1.55 9.77
C ASP A 64 -11.38 0.57 8.75
N GLY A 65 -11.46 0.99 7.48
CA GLY A 65 -12.05 0.19 6.41
C GLY A 65 -11.17 -0.95 5.90
N TYR A 66 -9.84 -0.90 6.09
CA TYR A 66 -8.90 -1.85 5.47
C TYR A 66 -7.70 -2.23 6.34
N PHE A 67 -7.51 -1.63 7.51
CA PHE A 67 -6.43 -1.95 8.43
C PHE A 67 -6.95 -2.46 9.76
N THR A 68 -6.21 -3.38 10.37
CA THR A 68 -6.44 -3.90 11.71
C THR A 68 -5.11 -4.22 12.39
N GLY A 69 -5.13 -4.53 13.68
CA GLY A 69 -3.97 -4.94 14.46
C GLY A 69 -2.76 -3.98 14.33
N PHE A 70 -1.56 -4.56 14.25
CA PHE A 70 -0.30 -3.81 14.32
C PHE A 70 -0.13 -2.77 13.23
N ALA A 71 -0.57 -3.04 11.99
CA ALA A 71 -0.48 -2.07 10.91
C ALA A 71 -1.34 -0.82 11.21
N LYS A 72 -2.58 -1.03 11.69
CA LYS A 72 -3.48 0.07 12.08
C LYS A 72 -2.88 0.92 13.20
N ASP A 73 -2.38 0.28 14.25
CA ASP A 73 -1.83 0.98 15.42
C ASP A 73 -0.61 1.83 15.04
N LYS A 74 0.33 1.26 14.26
CA LYS A 74 1.52 1.98 13.77
C LYS A 74 1.15 3.17 12.90
N LEU A 75 0.22 3.01 11.96
CA LEU A 75 -0.21 4.09 11.07
C LEU A 75 -0.98 5.18 11.83
N ALA A 76 -1.83 4.81 12.79
CA ALA A 76 -2.53 5.76 13.64
C ALA A 76 -1.54 6.58 14.50
N GLN A 77 -0.53 5.93 15.07
CA GLN A 77 0.54 6.60 15.81
C GLN A 77 1.34 7.55 14.92
N LEU A 78 1.71 7.12 13.70
CA LEU A 78 2.40 7.97 12.73
C LEU A 78 1.58 9.22 12.40
N ILE A 79 0.27 9.07 12.13
CA ILE A 79 -0.63 10.20 11.87
C ILE A 79 -0.74 11.12 13.09
N ALA A 80 -0.79 10.58 14.31
CA ALA A 80 -0.80 11.38 15.52
C ALA A 80 0.50 12.20 15.67
N GLN A 81 1.65 11.59 15.36
CA GLN A 81 2.94 12.28 15.36
C GLN A 81 2.99 13.39 14.30
N GLN A 82 2.52 13.12 13.07
CA GLN A 82 2.40 14.13 12.01
C GLN A 82 1.61 15.37 12.46
N LYS A 83 0.49 15.17 13.18
CA LYS A 83 -0.31 16.28 13.73
C LYS A 83 0.44 17.10 14.77
N GLN A 84 1.27 16.46 15.60
CA GLN A 84 2.02 17.14 16.65
C GLN A 84 3.20 17.94 16.11
N THR A 85 3.88 17.42 15.09
CA THR A 85 5.13 18.02 14.57
C THR A 85 4.90 18.97 13.40
N GLY A 86 3.75 18.90 12.72
CA GLY A 86 3.52 19.61 11.46
C GLY A 86 4.11 18.89 10.24
N ILE A 87 4.70 17.70 10.44
CA ILE A 87 5.15 16.83 9.35
C ILE A 87 3.94 16.23 8.64
N ARG A 88 4.04 16.09 7.31
CA ARG A 88 3.05 15.37 6.50
C ARG A 88 3.72 14.48 5.47
N ILE A 89 3.31 13.22 5.44
CA ILE A 89 3.70 12.26 4.42
C ILE A 89 2.60 12.21 3.35
N LYS A 90 3.02 12.25 2.08
CA LYS A 90 2.15 12.01 0.94
C LYS A 90 2.74 10.89 0.09
N TYR A 91 1.91 9.91 -0.23
CA TYR A 91 2.23 8.87 -1.19
C TYR A 91 1.67 9.21 -2.58
N ASP A 92 2.49 9.02 -3.60
CA ASP A 92 2.11 8.90 -5.01
C ASP A 92 2.27 7.43 -5.41
N ASP A 93 1.17 6.69 -5.38
CA ASP A 93 1.15 5.26 -5.59
C ASP A 93 0.97 4.91 -7.08
N ARG A 94 1.98 4.22 -7.64
CA ARG A 94 2.03 3.84 -9.06
C ARG A 94 1.82 2.34 -9.28
N GLY A 95 1.46 1.61 -8.23
CA GLY A 95 1.06 0.22 -8.30
C GLY A 95 2.04 -0.77 -7.68
N HIS A 96 1.58 -2.03 -7.67
CA HIS A 96 2.11 -3.10 -6.84
C HIS A 96 2.31 -4.37 -7.65
N LYS A 97 3.44 -5.04 -7.42
CA LYS A 97 3.68 -6.42 -7.85
C LYS A 97 3.73 -7.30 -6.60
N VAL A 98 2.70 -8.12 -6.43
CA VAL A 98 2.45 -8.86 -5.20
C VAL A 98 2.62 -10.35 -5.46
N ASP A 99 3.50 -11.01 -4.73
CA ASP A 99 3.58 -12.46 -4.68
C ASP A 99 2.84 -12.97 -3.44
N ALA A 100 1.93 -13.92 -3.61
CA ALA A 100 1.39 -14.67 -2.48
C ALA A 100 2.41 -15.72 -2.03
N LEU A 101 2.89 -15.59 -0.79
CA LEU A 101 3.89 -16.49 -0.23
C LEU A 101 3.27 -17.64 0.54
N PHE A 102 2.20 -17.34 1.29
CA PHE A 102 1.53 -18.30 2.15
C PHE A 102 0.04 -18.01 2.21
N TYR A 103 -0.77 -19.06 2.17
CA TYR A 103 -2.19 -19.01 2.47
C TYR A 103 -2.55 -20.13 3.43
N SER A 104 -3.10 -19.78 4.60
CA SER A 104 -3.33 -20.77 5.65
C SER A 104 -4.32 -21.85 5.20
N PRO A 105 -4.15 -23.11 5.65
CA PRO A 105 -5.13 -24.16 5.37
C PRO A 105 -6.56 -23.76 5.78
N SER A 106 -6.71 -23.08 6.92
CA SER A 106 -7.99 -22.56 7.42
C SER A 106 -8.57 -21.42 6.59
N GLY A 107 -7.76 -20.76 5.75
CA GLY A 107 -8.20 -19.66 4.89
C GLY A 107 -8.33 -18.31 5.61
N ASP A 108 -7.75 -18.19 6.80
CA ASP A 108 -7.89 -17.03 7.70
C ASP A 108 -6.65 -16.11 7.73
N ALA A 109 -5.60 -16.44 6.98
CA ALA A 109 -4.38 -15.64 6.92
C ALA A 109 -3.68 -15.81 5.57
N MET A 110 -3.26 -14.69 4.98
CA MET A 110 -2.44 -14.67 3.78
C MET A 110 -1.22 -13.78 3.98
N GLN A 111 -0.04 -14.32 3.67
CA GLN A 111 1.20 -13.57 3.64
C GLN A 111 1.54 -13.21 2.20
N LEU A 112 1.82 -11.93 1.97
CA LEU A 112 2.16 -11.38 0.68
C LEU A 112 3.55 -10.73 0.75
N ARG A 113 4.27 -10.79 -0.36
CA ARG A 113 5.43 -9.93 -0.61
C ARG A 113 5.06 -8.96 -1.72
N ASP A 114 5.13 -7.68 -1.40
CA ASP A 114 4.80 -6.61 -2.34
C ASP A 114 6.06 -5.85 -2.75
N ARG A 115 6.17 -5.54 -4.03
CA ARG A 115 7.10 -4.54 -4.58
C ARG A 115 6.27 -3.37 -5.09
N ALA A 116 6.10 -2.38 -4.22
CA ALA A 116 5.32 -1.18 -4.47
C ALA A 116 6.18 -0.12 -5.18
N GLN A 117 5.66 0.47 -6.26
CA GLN A 117 6.28 1.60 -6.92
C GLN A 117 5.69 2.89 -6.35
N LEU A 118 6.48 3.61 -5.54
CA LEU A 118 5.99 4.74 -4.75
C LEU A 118 6.81 6.00 -5.02
N GLY A 119 6.13 7.13 -5.10
CA GLY A 119 6.67 8.43 -4.75
C GLY A 119 6.35 8.75 -3.29
N ILE A 120 7.35 9.15 -2.51
CA ILE A 120 7.20 9.52 -1.10
C ILE A 120 7.64 10.96 -0.94
N GLU A 121 6.71 11.82 -0.56
CA GLU A 121 6.98 13.22 -0.28
C GLU A 121 6.74 13.50 1.21
N ILE A 122 7.76 14.07 1.88
CA ILE A 122 7.66 14.51 3.27
C ILE A 122 7.72 16.03 3.29
N ARG A 123 6.71 16.64 3.92
CA ARG A 123 6.60 18.08 4.12
C ARG A 123 6.71 18.44 5.58
N ASP A 124 7.35 19.56 5.86
CA ASP A 124 7.34 20.24 7.16
C ASP A 124 6.74 21.64 7.00
N GLY A 125 5.63 21.93 7.69
CA GLY A 125 4.94 23.21 7.57
C GLY A 125 4.50 23.55 6.14
N GLY A 126 4.29 22.54 5.29
CA GLY A 126 3.94 22.69 3.87
C GLY A 126 5.14 22.78 2.92
N LYS A 127 6.37 22.92 3.42
CA LYS A 127 7.60 22.88 2.61
C LYS A 127 8.03 21.43 2.41
N VAL A 128 8.29 21.02 1.17
CA VAL A 128 8.89 19.72 0.87
C VAL A 128 10.31 19.68 1.41
N ILE A 129 10.60 18.71 2.29
CA ILE A 129 11.91 18.47 2.89
C ILE A 129 12.55 17.16 2.42
N HIS A 130 11.74 16.23 1.91
CA HIS A 130 12.18 15.00 1.28
C HIS A 130 11.25 14.63 0.14
N ASN A 131 11.81 14.11 -0.95
CA ASN A 131 11.06 13.59 -2.08
C ASN A 131 11.88 12.48 -2.74
N GLU A 132 11.33 11.28 -2.78
CA GLU A 132 11.95 10.14 -3.43
C GLU A 132 10.95 9.39 -4.28
N GLN A 133 11.45 8.70 -5.30
CA GLN A 133 10.69 7.77 -6.11
C GLN A 133 11.47 6.47 -6.18
N GLY A 134 10.81 5.35 -5.95
CA GLY A 134 11.49 4.07 -5.93
C GLY A 134 10.56 2.88 -5.81
N THR A 135 11.16 1.70 -5.84
CA THR A 135 10.48 0.46 -5.47
C THR A 135 10.75 0.18 -4.00
N VAL A 136 9.68 0.00 -3.23
CA VAL A 136 9.75 -0.37 -1.80
C VAL A 136 9.20 -1.78 -1.65
N GLN A 137 9.95 -2.65 -0.98
CA GLN A 137 9.52 -4.02 -0.72
C GLN A 137 8.84 -4.13 0.64
N TYR A 138 7.65 -4.72 0.66
CA TYR A 138 6.89 -5.00 1.88
C TYR A 138 6.65 -6.49 2.08
N LEU A 139 6.66 -6.91 3.33
CA LEU A 139 6.02 -8.13 3.79
C LEU A 139 4.69 -7.75 4.43
N VAL A 140 3.62 -8.39 3.99
CA VAL A 140 2.24 -8.05 4.38
C VAL A 140 1.58 -9.29 4.96
N LEU A 141 0.83 -9.11 6.04
CA LEU A 141 -0.10 -10.10 6.54
C LEU A 141 -1.51 -9.56 6.37
N MET A 142 -2.35 -10.28 5.63
CA MET A 142 -3.77 -10.02 5.51
C MET A 142 -4.60 -11.09 6.22
N THR A 143 -5.71 -10.69 6.82
CA THR A 143 -6.69 -11.58 7.47
C THR A 143 -8.10 -11.19 7.05
N PRO A 144 -9.06 -12.13 6.93
CA PRO A 144 -10.43 -11.80 6.58
C PRO A 144 -11.11 -11.03 7.72
N GLY A 145 -11.87 -10.01 7.35
CA GLY A 145 -12.88 -9.34 8.16
C GLY A 145 -14.28 -9.82 7.79
N ALA A 146 -15.31 -9.00 8.05
CA ALA A 146 -16.70 -9.37 7.78
C ALA A 146 -17.00 -9.59 6.28
N ASP A 147 -16.50 -8.72 5.40
CA ASP A 147 -16.82 -8.68 3.97
C ASP A 147 -15.61 -8.38 3.07
N ARG A 148 -14.41 -8.32 3.66
CA ARG A 148 -13.17 -7.87 3.00
C ARG A 148 -11.94 -8.45 3.69
N TRP A 149 -10.82 -8.43 3.01
CA TRP A 149 -9.51 -8.69 3.60
C TRP A 149 -8.94 -7.41 4.22
N LEU A 150 -8.36 -7.54 5.42
CA LEU A 150 -7.77 -6.44 6.18
C LEU A 150 -6.26 -6.64 6.27
N VAL A 151 -5.50 -5.55 6.12
CA VAL A 151 -4.06 -5.53 6.37
C VAL A 151 -3.83 -5.50 7.88
N ARG A 152 -3.24 -6.57 8.41
CA ARG A 152 -2.93 -6.75 9.83
C ARG A 152 -1.50 -6.36 10.18
N ASP A 153 -0.57 -6.61 9.26
CA ASP A 153 0.82 -6.18 9.37
C ASP A 153 1.34 -5.72 8.00
N LEU A 154 2.20 -4.70 8.02
CA LEU A 154 2.81 -4.08 6.84
C LEU A 154 4.22 -3.63 7.22
N VAL A 155 5.22 -4.35 6.72
CA VAL A 155 6.61 -4.18 7.15
C VAL A 155 7.51 -3.99 5.94
N THR A 156 8.27 -2.90 5.90
CA THR A 156 9.31 -2.72 4.90
C THR A 156 10.43 -3.74 5.11
N THR A 157 10.90 -4.34 4.03
CA THR A 157 11.98 -5.33 4.05
C THR A 157 13.08 -4.92 3.07
N PRO A 158 14.34 -5.34 3.29
CA PRO A 158 15.36 -5.23 2.25
C PRO A 158 14.91 -5.94 0.98
N GLU A 159 15.30 -5.43 -0.18
CA GLU A 159 15.04 -6.10 -1.45
C GLU A 159 15.69 -7.49 -1.43
N VAL A 160 14.89 -8.53 -1.64
CA VAL A 160 15.40 -9.90 -1.77
C VAL A 160 15.54 -10.15 -3.27
N LYS A 161 16.79 -10.21 -3.76
CA LYS A 161 17.04 -10.61 -5.14
C LYS A 161 16.51 -12.04 -5.35
N PRO A 162 15.84 -12.30 -6.49
CA PRO A 162 15.27 -13.62 -6.78
C PRO A 162 16.33 -14.73 -6.82
#